data_AF-A0A3N5GXT7-F1
#
_entry.id   AF-A0A3N5GXT7-F1
#
_cell.length_a   1.000
_cell.length_b   1.000
_cell.length_c   1.000
_cell.angle_alpha   90.00
_cell.angle_beta   90.00
_cell.angle_gamma   90.00
#
_symmetry.space_group_name_H-M   'P 1'
#
loop_
_entity.id
_entity.type
_entity.pdbx_description
1 polymer ?
#
loop_
_entity_poly.entity_id
_entity_poly.type
_entity_poly.pdbx_seq_one_letter_code
_entity_poly.pdbx_strand_id
1 'polypeptide(L)'
;MRVPARLGRRPWVSTVLLVFLGPAELAAQELETVVRGSSIGDSEDQLPAGRATGTVTQADLERRLPRSTPDALRYVPGVSVQQTAHGQASAYIRGLTGQQTLLLVDGIRLNTSTWRQGPNQYAFTLDSQSLATLEVLRGGASTRYGSDAIGGVISAQPLEPRIGQSGFELHPLARGRFATADDERGGRLQLEAIAGPTFGIIGGGGFRRVGLLESSGPVLNPADGQVPPVPRFLPDGRTQRGTGFDEWTADVRAVLRPAPDQSFTIASYLYRELNAPRTDQCPPPSARDDECLVYLEQF
;
A
#
# COMPACT_ATOMS: atom_id res chain seq x y z
N MET A 1 52.79 26.38 -48.39
CA MET A 1 51.51 26.22 -49.13
C MET A 1 50.67 25.19 -48.38
N ARG A 2 49.49 25.58 -47.91
CA ARG A 2 48.60 24.79 -47.04
C ARG A 2 47.82 23.76 -47.86
N VAL A 3 47.77 22.52 -47.40
CA VAL A 3 46.83 21.48 -47.87
C VAL A 3 45.89 21.15 -46.70
N PRO A 4 44.56 21.09 -46.89
CA PRO A 4 43.60 20.98 -45.79
C PRO A 4 43.42 19.54 -45.32
N ALA A 5 43.34 19.35 -44.01
CA ALA A 5 43.01 18.08 -43.37
C ALA A 5 41.51 17.77 -43.52
N ARG A 6 41.17 16.57 -44.02
CA ARG A 6 39.80 16.05 -44.03
C ARG A 6 39.42 15.57 -42.62
N LEU A 7 38.39 16.16 -42.01
CA LEU A 7 37.75 15.59 -40.82
C LEU A 7 36.92 14.37 -41.22
N GLY A 8 37.36 13.18 -40.80
CA GLY A 8 36.57 11.95 -40.86
C GLY A 8 35.52 11.93 -39.75
N ARG A 9 34.26 11.71 -40.12
CA ARG A 9 33.15 11.43 -39.19
C ARG A 9 33.44 10.13 -38.43
N ARG A 10 33.54 10.21 -37.09
CA ARG A 10 33.57 9.04 -36.21
C ARG A 10 32.12 8.62 -35.88
N PRO A 11 31.74 7.35 -36.04
CA PRO A 11 30.42 6.88 -35.63
C PRO A 11 30.32 6.85 -34.10
N TRP A 12 29.19 7.31 -33.58
CA TRP A 12 28.85 7.24 -32.17
C TRP A 12 28.47 5.79 -31.84
N VAL A 13 29.25 5.14 -30.98
CA VAL A 13 28.91 3.83 -30.41
C VAL A 13 28.18 4.10 -29.10
N SER A 14 26.85 3.92 -29.09
CA SER A 14 26.05 3.93 -27.87
C SER A 14 26.24 2.60 -27.15
N THR A 15 27.03 2.60 -26.08
CA THR A 15 27.15 1.43 -25.19
C THR A 15 25.91 1.36 -24.29
N VAL A 16 25.02 0.41 -24.57
CA VAL A 16 23.93 0.03 -23.65
C VAL A 16 24.52 -0.88 -22.57
N LEU A 17 24.56 -0.38 -21.34
CA LEU A 17 24.96 -1.16 -20.17
C LEU A 17 23.77 -2.01 -19.71
N LEU A 18 23.68 -3.26 -20.16
CA LEU A 18 22.78 -4.26 -19.59
C LEU A 18 23.38 -4.75 -18.27
N VAL A 19 22.90 -4.21 -17.15
CA VAL A 19 23.19 -4.76 -15.83
C VAL A 19 22.35 -6.03 -15.67
N PHE A 20 22.99 -7.19 -15.83
CA PHE A 20 22.43 -8.47 -15.40
C PHE A 20 22.43 -8.49 -13.86
N LEU A 21 21.29 -8.17 -13.25
CA LEU A 21 21.02 -8.58 -11.87
C LEU A 21 20.85 -10.09 -11.87
N GLY A 22 21.78 -10.79 -11.23
CA GLY A 22 21.68 -12.23 -10.99
C GLY A 22 20.41 -12.55 -10.19
N PRO A 23 19.93 -13.81 -10.25
CA PRO A 23 18.74 -14.20 -9.51
C PRO A 23 19.03 -14.07 -8.02
N ALA A 24 18.36 -13.13 -7.36
CA ALA A 24 18.20 -13.22 -5.92
C ALA A 24 17.37 -14.49 -5.67
N GLU A 25 17.90 -15.43 -4.88
CA GLU A 25 17.11 -16.52 -4.33
C GLU A 25 15.96 -15.91 -3.53
N LEU A 26 14.79 -15.79 -4.16
CA LEU A 26 13.55 -15.53 -3.47
C LEU A 26 13.27 -16.77 -2.62
N ALA A 27 13.58 -16.70 -1.33
CA ALA A 27 13.06 -17.64 -0.36
C ALA A 27 11.54 -17.72 -0.54
N ALA A 28 11.01 -18.95 -0.66
CA ALA A 28 9.60 -19.22 -0.88
C ALA A 28 8.75 -18.44 0.16
N GLN A 29 8.03 -17.44 -0.32
CA GLN A 29 7.26 -16.50 0.49
C GLN A 29 5.77 -16.71 0.23
N GLU A 30 4.93 -16.47 1.23
CA GLU A 30 3.46 -16.44 1.09
C GLU A 30 3.07 -15.27 0.16
N LEU A 31 3.15 -15.50 -1.14
CA LEU A 31 2.56 -14.65 -2.15
C LEU A 31 1.05 -14.89 -2.12
N GLU A 32 0.26 -13.86 -1.78
CA GLU A 32 -1.17 -13.96 -1.91
C GLU A 32 -1.52 -13.89 -3.40
N THR A 33 -1.79 -15.07 -3.97
CA THR A 33 -2.12 -15.23 -5.39
C THR A 33 -3.62 -15.37 -5.53
N VAL A 34 -4.22 -14.39 -6.21
CA VAL A 34 -5.65 -14.35 -6.51
C VAL A 34 -5.86 -14.90 -7.92
N VAL A 35 -6.69 -15.95 -8.04
CA VAL A 35 -7.14 -16.48 -9.33
C VAL A 35 -8.66 -16.38 -9.39
N ARG A 36 -9.18 -15.67 -10.40
CA ARG A 36 -10.62 -15.45 -10.57
C ARG A 36 -11.06 -15.76 -11.99
N GLY A 37 -12.14 -16.50 -12.13
CA GLY A 37 -12.91 -16.62 -13.38
C GLY A 37 -14.31 -16.05 -13.15
N SER A 38 -14.77 -15.14 -14.00
CA SER A 38 -16.09 -14.51 -13.85
C SER A 38 -16.78 -14.27 -15.19
N SER A 39 -18.11 -14.22 -15.17
CA SER A 39 -18.89 -13.72 -16.30
C SER A 39 -18.99 -12.20 -16.22
N ILE A 40 -18.82 -11.50 -17.34
CA ILE A 40 -18.86 -10.02 -17.39
C ILE A 40 -20.32 -9.59 -17.22
N GLY A 41 -20.70 -9.32 -15.95
CA GLY A 41 -22.08 -9.04 -15.53
C GLY A 41 -22.33 -9.31 -14.04
N ASP A 42 -21.48 -10.13 -13.41
CA ASP A 42 -21.51 -10.38 -11.97
C ASP A 42 -21.03 -9.14 -11.19
N SER A 43 -21.95 -8.22 -10.92
CA SER A 43 -21.75 -7.02 -10.07
C SER A 43 -21.67 -7.38 -8.58
N GLU A 44 -20.95 -8.45 -8.24
CA GLU A 44 -20.80 -8.90 -6.86
C GLU A 44 -19.80 -8.07 -6.05
N ASP A 45 -18.86 -7.40 -6.71
CA ASP A 45 -17.80 -6.64 -6.04
C ASP A 45 -18.18 -5.19 -5.70
N GLN A 46 -19.22 -4.64 -6.33
CA GLN A 46 -19.69 -3.30 -6.01
C GLN A 46 -20.55 -3.32 -4.75
N LEU A 47 -20.31 -2.36 -3.86
CA LEU A 47 -21.13 -2.21 -2.67
C LEU A 47 -22.61 -1.93 -3.04
N PRO A 48 -23.58 -2.49 -2.29
CA PRO A 48 -25.00 -2.32 -2.57
C PRO A 48 -25.45 -0.85 -2.55
N ALA A 49 -26.19 -0.45 -3.59
CA ALA A 49 -26.80 0.88 -3.72
C ALA A 49 -27.80 1.18 -2.58
N GLY A 50 -27.92 2.46 -2.21
CA GLY A 50 -28.86 2.91 -1.16
C GLY A 50 -28.38 2.72 0.29
N ARG A 51 -27.16 2.22 0.50
CA ARG A 51 -26.52 2.16 1.81
C ARG A 51 -25.55 3.33 2.02
N ALA A 52 -25.17 3.58 3.27
CA ALA A 52 -24.21 4.62 3.62
C ALA A 52 -22.79 4.19 3.16
N THR A 53 -22.47 4.44 1.89
CA THR A 53 -21.17 4.14 1.30
C THR A 53 -20.25 5.36 1.30
N GLY A 54 -18.96 5.14 1.11
CA GLY A 54 -17.99 6.17 0.76
C GLY A 54 -16.95 5.56 -0.15
N THR A 55 -16.50 6.31 -1.16
CA THR A 55 -15.54 5.83 -2.15
C THR A 55 -14.37 6.79 -2.21
N VAL A 56 -13.16 6.24 -2.16
CA VAL A 56 -11.92 6.94 -2.49
C VAL A 56 -11.53 6.47 -3.87
N THR A 57 -11.58 7.37 -4.84
CA THR A 57 -11.29 7.07 -6.25
C THR A 57 -9.78 7.10 -6.53
N GLN A 58 -9.36 6.55 -7.66
CA GLN A 58 -7.98 6.68 -8.11
C GLN A 58 -7.53 8.15 -8.17
N ALA A 59 -8.40 9.04 -8.66
CA ALA A 59 -8.13 10.47 -8.70
C ALA A 59 -8.01 11.12 -7.31
N ASP A 60 -8.64 10.55 -6.28
CA ASP A 60 -8.43 10.95 -4.89
C ASP A 60 -7.09 10.45 -4.35
N LEU A 61 -6.72 9.19 -4.63
CA LEU A 61 -5.43 8.61 -4.23
C LEU A 61 -4.26 9.39 -4.86
N GLU A 62 -4.37 9.71 -6.15
CA GLU A 62 -3.36 10.47 -6.89
C GLU A 62 -3.24 11.93 -6.42
N ARG A 63 -4.36 12.58 -6.07
CA ARG A 63 -4.32 13.96 -5.55
C ARG A 63 -3.85 14.05 -4.10
N ARG A 64 -4.31 13.13 -3.24
CA ARG A 64 -4.05 13.19 -1.80
C ARG A 64 -2.70 12.58 -1.42
N LEU A 65 -2.17 11.69 -2.26
CA LEU A 65 -0.92 10.96 -2.04
C LEU A 65 -0.84 10.43 -0.60
N PRO A 66 -1.81 9.58 -0.17
CA PRO A 66 -1.81 9.04 1.18
C PRO A 66 -0.51 8.26 1.45
N ARG A 67 -0.06 8.25 2.71
CA ARG A 67 1.13 7.49 3.11
C ARG A 67 0.89 5.98 3.15
N SER A 68 -0.35 5.58 3.32
CA SER A 68 -0.75 4.18 3.41
C SER A 68 -2.22 4.04 3.03
N THR A 69 -2.63 2.82 2.74
CA THR A 69 -4.04 2.53 2.41
C THR A 69 -5.02 2.93 3.52
N PRO A 70 -4.73 2.73 4.82
CA PRO A 70 -5.59 3.26 5.88
C PRO A 70 -5.67 4.79 5.87
N ASP A 71 -4.56 5.49 5.64
CA ASP A 71 -4.54 6.96 5.60
C ASP A 71 -5.43 7.54 4.48
N ALA A 72 -5.61 6.82 3.38
CA ALA A 72 -6.51 7.21 2.30
C ALA A 72 -7.98 7.36 2.77
N LEU A 73 -8.37 6.64 3.82
CA LEU A 73 -9.73 6.58 4.35
C LEU A 73 -10.06 7.70 5.34
N ARG A 74 -9.08 8.54 5.77
CA ARG A 74 -9.28 9.58 6.78
C ARG A 74 -10.39 10.58 6.48
N TYR A 75 -10.64 10.83 5.20
CA TYR A 75 -11.65 11.79 4.74
C TYR A 75 -13.00 11.13 4.43
N VAL A 76 -13.15 9.82 4.67
CA VAL A 76 -14.42 9.12 4.49
C VAL A 76 -15.30 9.34 5.72
N PRO A 77 -16.52 9.90 5.59
CA PRO A 77 -17.34 10.22 6.76
C PRO A 77 -17.71 8.98 7.59
N GLY A 78 -17.57 9.06 8.91
CA GLY A 78 -17.84 7.92 9.80
C GLY A 78 -16.72 6.87 9.82
N VAL A 79 -15.59 7.16 9.17
CA VAL A 79 -14.34 6.42 9.29
C VAL A 79 -13.35 7.26 10.09
N SER A 80 -12.69 6.64 11.05
CA SER A 80 -11.51 7.20 11.71
C SER A 80 -10.34 6.25 11.56
N VAL A 81 -9.15 6.78 11.37
CA VAL A 81 -7.92 5.98 11.24
C VAL A 81 -7.13 6.14 12.52
N GLN A 82 -6.93 5.05 13.24
CA GLN A 82 -6.04 5.02 14.39
C GLN A 82 -4.68 4.55 13.91
N GLN A 83 -3.63 5.32 14.21
CA GLN A 83 -2.25 4.89 14.02
C GLN A 83 -1.67 4.50 15.37
N THR A 84 -1.19 3.26 15.46
CA THR A 84 -0.51 2.75 16.67
C THR A 84 1.00 2.96 16.58
N ALA A 85 1.53 2.97 15.35
CA ALA A 85 2.90 3.37 15.02
C ALA A 85 2.90 4.02 13.63
N HIS A 86 4.03 4.59 13.22
CA HIS A 86 4.14 5.27 11.93
C HIS A 86 3.94 4.31 10.73
N GLY A 87 4.37 3.05 10.89
CA GLY A 87 4.14 1.93 9.96
C GLY A 87 2.88 1.10 10.24
N GLN A 88 1.99 1.54 11.15
CA GLN A 88 0.91 0.68 11.64
C GLN A 88 -0.38 1.46 11.87
N ALA A 89 -1.40 1.17 11.05
CA ALA A 89 -2.68 1.86 11.12
C ALA A 89 -3.87 0.91 10.96
N SER A 90 -4.96 1.22 11.66
CA SER A 90 -6.23 0.51 11.56
C SER A 90 -7.37 1.49 11.31
N ALA A 91 -8.27 1.12 10.40
CA ALA A 91 -9.49 1.87 10.16
C ALA A 91 -10.59 1.44 11.14
N TYR A 92 -11.37 2.42 11.57
CA TYR A 92 -12.53 2.26 12.42
C TYR A 92 -13.75 2.76 11.66
N ILE A 93 -14.77 1.92 11.53
CA ILE A 93 -16.05 2.30 10.95
C ILE A 93 -17.07 2.41 12.08
N ARG A 94 -17.55 3.63 12.36
CA ARG A 94 -18.51 3.90 13.45
C ARG A 94 -18.07 3.31 14.81
N GLY A 95 -16.77 3.37 15.10
CA GLY A 95 -16.19 2.88 16.36
C GLY A 95 -15.81 1.40 16.38
N LEU A 96 -16.10 0.64 15.33
CA LEU A 96 -15.75 -0.78 15.21
C LEU A 96 -14.52 -0.96 14.31
N THR A 97 -13.65 -1.91 14.63
CA THR A 97 -12.36 -2.10 13.94
C THR A 97 -11.95 -3.57 13.90
N GLY A 98 -10.84 -3.86 13.23
CA GLY A 98 -10.22 -5.16 13.21
C GLY A 98 -11.19 -6.23 12.70
N GLN A 99 -11.40 -7.29 13.48
CA GLN A 99 -12.26 -8.40 13.07
C GLN A 99 -13.76 -8.06 12.96
N GLN A 100 -14.16 -6.89 13.44
CA GLN A 100 -15.54 -6.40 13.36
C GLN A 100 -15.81 -5.63 12.07
N THR A 101 -14.75 -5.27 11.33
CA THR A 101 -14.84 -4.62 10.02
C THR A 101 -14.18 -5.53 9.00
N LEU A 102 -14.94 -5.97 7.99
CA LEU A 102 -14.39 -6.84 6.97
C LEU A 102 -13.52 -6.03 5.99
N LEU A 103 -12.32 -6.51 5.70
CA LEU A 103 -11.43 -6.00 4.68
C LEU A 103 -11.41 -6.98 3.51
N LEU A 104 -11.72 -6.48 2.33
CA LEU A 104 -11.69 -7.21 1.07
C LEU A 104 -10.61 -6.62 0.17
N VAL A 105 -9.87 -7.49 -0.51
CA VAL A 105 -8.95 -7.13 -1.59
C VAL A 105 -9.39 -7.91 -2.81
N ASP A 106 -9.80 -7.23 -3.87
CA ASP A 106 -10.29 -7.89 -5.10
C ASP A 106 -11.43 -8.90 -4.82
N GLY A 107 -12.29 -8.57 -3.85
CA GLY A 107 -13.40 -9.42 -3.39
C GLY A 107 -13.02 -10.54 -2.41
N ILE A 108 -11.72 -10.77 -2.15
CA ILE A 108 -11.21 -11.81 -1.25
C ILE A 108 -11.00 -11.24 0.15
N ARG A 109 -11.34 -12.02 1.18
CA ARG A 109 -11.20 -11.58 2.58
C ARG A 109 -9.73 -11.55 3.00
N LEU A 110 -9.25 -10.36 3.35
CA LEU A 110 -7.95 -10.16 3.98
C LEU A 110 -8.05 -10.24 5.51
N ASN A 111 -9.24 -10.39 6.10
CA ASN A 111 -9.41 -10.70 7.51
C ASN A 111 -10.67 -11.50 7.81
N THR A 112 -10.71 -12.12 8.99
CA THR A 112 -11.87 -12.86 9.50
C THR A 112 -12.18 -12.49 10.95
N SER A 113 -13.41 -12.79 11.41
CA SER A 113 -13.87 -12.54 12.80
C SER A 113 -13.11 -13.33 13.86
N THR A 114 -12.42 -14.42 13.49
CA THR A 114 -11.67 -15.27 14.42
C THR A 114 -10.26 -14.74 14.71
N TRP A 115 -9.83 -13.70 13.99
CA TRP A 115 -8.51 -13.10 14.18
C TRP A 115 -8.41 -12.28 15.47
N ARG A 116 -7.22 -11.74 15.74
CA ARG A 116 -6.95 -10.92 16.94
C ARG A 116 -7.96 -9.78 17.10
N GLN A 117 -8.35 -9.56 18.36
CA GLN A 117 -9.24 -8.46 18.74
C GLN A 117 -8.58 -7.09 18.80
N GLY A 118 -9.40 -6.07 18.51
CA GLY A 118 -8.99 -4.67 18.48
C GLY A 118 -8.42 -4.23 17.13
N PRO A 119 -7.77 -3.05 17.08
CA PRO A 119 -7.20 -2.50 15.86
C PRO A 119 -6.12 -3.44 15.30
N ASN A 120 -6.29 -3.84 14.04
CA ASN A 120 -5.34 -4.65 13.28
C ASN A 120 -4.77 -3.88 12.08
N GLN A 121 -3.63 -4.35 11.57
CA GLN A 121 -2.77 -3.58 10.65
C GLN A 121 -2.84 -4.07 9.20
N TYR A 122 -3.71 -5.04 8.89
CA TYR A 122 -3.75 -5.69 7.56
C TYR A 122 -4.06 -4.71 6.43
N ALA A 123 -4.84 -3.67 6.67
CA ALA A 123 -5.06 -2.65 5.64
C ALA A 123 -3.76 -1.89 5.29
N PHE A 124 -2.76 -1.85 6.19
CA PHE A 124 -1.47 -1.22 5.95
C PHE A 124 -0.60 -2.02 4.96
N THR A 125 -0.79 -3.34 4.86
CA THR A 125 -0.06 -4.21 3.94
C THR A 125 -0.51 -4.08 2.47
N LEU A 126 -1.43 -3.15 2.19
CA LEU A 126 -1.89 -2.85 0.85
C LEU A 126 -1.19 -1.59 0.35
N ASP A 127 -0.47 -1.73 -0.77
CA ASP A 127 0.13 -0.59 -1.45
C ASP A 127 -0.98 0.31 -2.05
N SER A 128 -1.17 1.48 -1.47
CA SER A 128 -2.18 2.44 -1.95
C SER A 128 -1.96 2.89 -3.40
N GLN A 129 -0.74 2.74 -3.95
CA GLN A 129 -0.41 3.10 -5.32
C GLN A 129 -0.76 2.01 -6.35
N SER A 130 -1.06 0.79 -5.91
CA SER A 130 -1.55 -0.31 -6.76
C SER A 130 -3.08 -0.44 -6.75
N LEU A 131 -3.79 0.43 -6.02
CA LEU A 131 -5.24 0.44 -5.91
C LEU A 131 -5.89 1.42 -6.88
N ALA A 132 -7.00 0.99 -7.48
CA ALA A 132 -7.90 1.84 -8.26
C ALA A 132 -8.91 2.54 -7.35
N THR A 133 -9.51 1.81 -6.42
CA THR A 133 -10.52 2.35 -5.51
C THR A 133 -10.44 1.73 -4.12
N LEU A 134 -10.87 2.51 -3.13
CA LEU A 134 -11.22 2.02 -1.80
C LEU A 134 -12.67 2.38 -1.52
N GLU A 135 -13.51 1.37 -1.37
CA GLU A 135 -14.91 1.53 -1.04
C GLU A 135 -15.18 1.15 0.41
N VAL A 136 -16.02 1.92 1.08
CA VAL A 136 -16.38 1.72 2.47
C VAL A 136 -17.89 1.59 2.57
N LEU A 137 -18.37 0.43 3.01
CA LEU A 137 -19.75 0.21 3.42
C LEU A 137 -19.86 0.41 4.92
N ARG A 138 -20.67 1.37 5.36
CA ARG A 138 -20.83 1.67 6.79
C ARG A 138 -22.05 0.95 7.37
N GLY A 139 -21.84 0.30 8.51
CA GLY A 139 -22.86 -0.49 9.21
C GLY A 139 -22.94 -1.95 8.75
N GLY A 140 -23.69 -2.76 9.49
CA GLY A 140 -23.71 -4.21 9.34
C GLY A 140 -24.06 -4.70 7.94
N ALA A 141 -23.13 -5.41 7.32
CA ALA A 141 -23.25 -5.99 5.98
C ALA A 141 -23.17 -7.52 6.00
N SER A 142 -23.43 -8.13 7.17
CA SER A 142 -23.28 -9.56 7.38
C SER A 142 -24.20 -10.44 6.53
N THR A 143 -25.31 -9.90 6.03
CA THR A 143 -26.21 -10.63 5.13
C THR A 143 -25.56 -10.96 3.79
N ARG A 144 -24.67 -10.11 3.29
CA ARG A 144 -23.96 -10.32 2.00
C ARG A 144 -22.56 -10.86 2.21
N TYR A 145 -21.85 -10.34 3.22
CA TYR A 145 -20.43 -10.62 3.40
C TYR A 145 -20.12 -11.52 4.60
N GLY A 146 -21.12 -12.01 5.34
CA GLY A 146 -20.95 -12.93 6.46
C GLY A 146 -20.63 -12.26 7.80
N SER A 147 -20.36 -13.09 8.81
CA SER A 147 -20.22 -12.69 10.23
C SER A 147 -19.17 -11.61 10.51
N ASP A 148 -18.21 -11.43 9.62
CA ASP A 148 -17.06 -10.52 9.81
C ASP A 148 -17.44 -9.05 9.57
N ALA A 149 -18.54 -8.79 8.85
CA ALA A 149 -18.95 -7.46 8.41
C ALA A 149 -19.95 -6.76 9.37
N ILE A 150 -19.68 -6.76 10.68
CA ILE A 150 -20.59 -6.21 11.70
C ILE A 150 -20.59 -4.67 11.68
N GLY A 151 -19.40 -4.06 11.66
CA GLY A 151 -19.23 -2.60 11.63
C GLY A 151 -19.25 -2.02 10.22
N GLY A 152 -18.87 -2.82 9.25
CA GLY A 152 -18.85 -2.43 7.84
C GLY A 152 -17.94 -3.31 7.01
N VAL A 153 -17.70 -2.85 5.79
CA VAL A 153 -16.78 -3.46 4.83
C VAL A 153 -15.88 -2.37 4.26
N ILE A 154 -14.59 -2.65 4.17
CA ILE A 154 -13.63 -1.90 3.37
C ILE A 154 -13.27 -2.81 2.21
N SER A 155 -13.54 -2.38 0.98
CA SER A 155 -13.20 -3.12 -0.22
C SER A 155 -12.15 -2.33 -0.99
N ALA A 156 -10.98 -2.94 -1.17
CA ALA A 156 -9.88 -2.43 -1.95
C ALA A 156 -9.89 -3.11 -3.31
N GLN A 157 -10.05 -2.32 -4.36
CA GLN A 157 -9.99 -2.80 -5.74
C GLN A 157 -8.63 -2.41 -6.32
N PRO A 158 -7.80 -3.39 -6.71
CA PRO A 158 -6.55 -3.14 -7.42
C PRO A 158 -6.76 -2.46 -8.77
N LEU A 159 -5.71 -1.85 -9.30
CA LEU A 159 -5.67 -1.39 -10.68
C LEU A 159 -5.90 -2.58 -11.63
N GLU A 160 -6.81 -2.40 -12.58
CA GLU A 160 -7.01 -3.36 -13.67
C GLU A 160 -6.22 -2.94 -14.91
N PRO A 161 -5.53 -3.88 -15.58
CA PRO A 161 -4.92 -3.56 -16.86
C PRO A 161 -6.01 -3.25 -17.89
N ARG A 162 -5.77 -2.22 -18.69
CA ARG A 162 -6.63 -1.91 -19.85
C ARG A 162 -6.54 -3.04 -20.87
N ILE A 163 -7.61 -3.18 -21.64
CA ILE A 163 -7.68 -4.06 -22.80
C ILE A 163 -7.91 -3.18 -24.02
N GLY A 164 -7.03 -3.35 -25.02
CA GLY A 164 -6.98 -2.50 -26.20
C GLY A 164 -7.92 -2.98 -27.29
N GLN A 165 -7.89 -2.32 -28.45
CA GLN A 165 -8.67 -2.75 -29.61
C GLN A 165 -7.85 -3.64 -30.56
N SER A 166 -6.58 -3.28 -30.78
CA SER A 166 -5.66 -4.02 -31.65
C SER A 166 -4.20 -3.66 -31.35
N GLY A 167 -3.29 -4.59 -31.60
CA GLY A 167 -1.85 -4.33 -31.47
C GLY A 167 -1.33 -4.44 -30.05
N PHE A 168 -0.08 -4.00 -29.86
CA PHE A 168 0.61 -4.03 -28.58
C PHE A 168 0.83 -2.60 -28.07
N GLU A 169 0.42 -2.32 -26.84
CA GLU A 169 0.66 -1.04 -26.18
C GLU A 169 1.45 -1.24 -24.88
N LEU A 170 2.29 -0.27 -24.56
CA LEU A 170 3.11 -0.27 -23.35
C LEU A 170 2.98 1.08 -22.65
N HIS A 171 2.57 1.07 -21.38
CA HIS A 171 2.36 2.26 -20.58
C HIS A 171 3.23 2.19 -19.31
N PRO A 172 4.46 2.75 -19.34
CA PRO A 172 5.30 2.83 -18.16
C PRO A 172 4.89 4.01 -17.27
N LEU A 173 4.98 3.83 -15.96
CA LEU A 173 4.74 4.88 -14.97
C LEU A 173 5.82 4.83 -13.90
N ALA A 174 6.37 5.99 -13.57
CA ALA A 174 7.28 6.17 -12.45
C ALA A 174 6.71 7.23 -11.50
N ARG A 175 6.62 6.89 -10.22
CA ARG A 175 6.20 7.80 -9.16
C ARG A 175 7.34 7.94 -8.15
N GLY A 176 7.63 9.18 -7.76
CA GLY A 176 8.58 9.49 -6.68
C GLY A 176 7.86 10.17 -5.52
N ARG A 177 8.32 9.91 -4.30
CA ARG A 177 7.79 10.49 -3.07
C ARG A 177 8.93 10.97 -2.20
N PHE A 178 8.79 12.20 -1.69
CA PHE A 178 9.68 12.80 -0.72
C PHE A 178 8.84 13.52 0.34
N ALA A 179 9.16 13.36 1.61
CA ALA A 179 8.56 14.14 2.69
C ALA A 179 9.63 14.57 3.69
N THR A 180 9.53 15.80 4.18
CA THR A 180 10.54 16.40 5.07
C THR A 180 10.27 16.12 6.54
N ALA A 181 9.01 15.88 6.92
CA ALA A 181 8.63 15.68 8.31
C ALA A 181 9.25 14.41 8.91
N ASP A 182 9.58 13.42 8.09
CA ASP A 182 10.14 12.13 8.50
C ASP A 182 11.29 11.70 7.59
N ASP A 183 11.91 12.61 6.82
CA ASP A 183 12.93 12.30 5.79
C ASP A 183 12.52 11.12 4.88
N GLU A 184 11.22 11.00 4.58
CA GLU A 184 10.70 9.95 3.72
C GLU A 184 11.23 10.15 2.30
N ARG A 185 11.73 9.07 1.72
CA ARG A 185 12.09 8.99 0.31
C ARG A 185 11.71 7.62 -0.24
N GLY A 186 11.11 7.63 -1.42
CA GLY A 186 10.71 6.40 -2.06
C GLY A 186 10.14 6.63 -3.43
N GLY A 187 9.68 5.55 -4.04
CA GLY A 187 9.05 5.60 -5.32
C GLY A 187 8.56 4.24 -5.75
N ARG A 188 7.87 4.24 -6.88
CA ARG A 188 7.31 3.06 -7.50
C ARG A 188 7.47 3.12 -9.00
N LEU A 189 7.86 2.00 -9.57
CA LEU A 189 7.84 1.78 -11.01
C LEU A 189 6.70 0.84 -11.34
N GLN A 190 5.98 1.14 -12.40
CA GLN A 190 4.86 0.34 -12.90
C GLN A 190 4.97 0.24 -14.41
N LEU A 191 4.58 -0.92 -14.93
CA LEU A 191 4.49 -1.21 -16.33
C LEU A 191 3.17 -1.88 -16.63
N GLU A 192 2.45 -1.35 -17.59
CA GLU A 192 1.26 -1.97 -18.15
C GLU A 192 1.53 -2.32 -19.61
N ALA A 193 1.21 -3.56 -19.99
CA ALA A 193 1.31 -4.07 -21.33
C ALA A 193 -0.05 -4.60 -21.78
N ILE A 194 -0.48 -4.18 -22.96
CA ILE A 194 -1.78 -4.51 -23.53
C ILE A 194 -1.53 -5.24 -24.85
N ALA A 195 -2.13 -6.41 -25.03
CA ALA A 195 -2.02 -7.21 -26.25
C ALA A 195 -3.42 -7.45 -26.84
N GLY A 196 -3.83 -6.53 -27.70
CA GLY A 196 -5.11 -6.58 -28.40
C GLY A 196 -6.32 -6.55 -27.45
N PRO A 197 -7.45 -7.14 -27.88
CA PRO A 197 -8.70 -7.13 -27.13
C PRO A 197 -8.84 -8.27 -26.12
N THR A 198 -7.83 -9.14 -25.98
CA THR A 198 -7.94 -10.35 -25.18
C THR A 198 -7.02 -10.37 -23.98
N PHE A 199 -5.94 -9.59 -23.93
CA PHE A 199 -4.98 -9.69 -22.85
C PHE A 199 -4.44 -8.34 -22.41
N GLY A 200 -4.34 -8.15 -21.09
CA GLY A 200 -3.66 -7.04 -20.46
C GLY A 200 -2.92 -7.51 -19.20
N ILE A 201 -1.77 -6.93 -18.93
CA ILE A 201 -1.00 -7.16 -17.71
C ILE A 201 -0.50 -5.83 -17.17
N ILE A 202 -0.61 -5.64 -15.87
CA ILE A 202 -0.03 -4.52 -15.14
C ILE A 202 0.79 -5.08 -13.99
N GLY A 203 1.95 -4.50 -13.73
CA GLY A 203 2.74 -4.84 -12.56
C GLY A 203 3.65 -3.71 -12.16
N GLY A 204 4.09 -3.72 -10.92
CA GLY A 204 5.00 -2.71 -10.41
C GLY A 204 5.69 -3.14 -9.14
N GLY A 205 6.70 -2.35 -8.78
CA GLY A 205 7.46 -2.52 -7.56
C GLY A 205 7.74 -1.16 -6.93
N GLY A 206 7.55 -1.08 -5.63
CA GLY A 206 7.79 0.09 -4.80
C GLY A 206 8.88 -0.15 -3.77
N PHE A 207 9.58 0.92 -3.43
CA PHE A 207 10.46 0.99 -2.27
C PHE A 207 10.30 2.34 -1.60
N ARG A 208 10.22 2.34 -0.28
CA ARG A 208 10.34 3.56 0.52
C ARG A 208 11.18 3.35 1.77
N ARG A 209 11.87 4.41 2.16
CA ARG A 209 12.54 4.56 3.44
C ARG A 209 11.90 5.72 4.17
N VAL A 210 11.38 5.45 5.36
CA VAL A 210 10.79 6.44 6.25
C VAL A 210 11.71 6.61 7.44
N GLY A 211 12.19 7.83 7.66
CA GLY A 211 13.03 8.19 8.79
C GLY A 211 12.22 8.48 10.05
N LEU A 212 12.85 9.16 11.01
CA LEU A 212 12.19 9.52 12.26
C LEU A 212 11.32 10.77 12.07
N LEU A 213 10.09 10.70 12.57
CA LEU A 213 9.13 11.79 12.51
C LEU A 213 9.55 12.96 13.41
N GLU A 214 9.80 14.11 12.80
CA GLU A 214 9.90 15.40 13.47
C GLU A 214 8.51 15.97 13.72
N SER A 215 8.23 16.30 14.98
CA SER A 215 6.97 16.92 15.40
C SER A 215 7.23 18.25 16.09
N SER A 216 6.16 18.94 16.52
CA SER A 216 6.28 20.19 17.27
C SER A 216 6.90 20.05 18.68
N GLY A 217 7.24 18.82 19.09
CA GLY A 217 7.74 18.49 20.42
C GLY A 217 6.66 17.86 21.32
N PRO A 218 7.02 17.54 22.58
CA PRO A 218 6.13 16.85 23.50
C PRO A 218 4.90 17.69 23.88
N VAL A 219 3.76 17.03 24.00
CA VAL A 219 2.56 17.60 24.61
C VAL A 219 2.62 17.38 26.11
N LEU A 220 2.60 18.46 26.90
CA LEU A 220 2.61 18.37 28.36
C LEU A 220 1.31 17.77 28.87
N ASN A 221 1.41 16.89 29.87
CA ASN A 221 0.25 16.35 30.55
C ASN A 221 -0.50 17.49 31.27
N PRO A 222 -1.80 17.71 30.97
CA PRO A 222 -2.56 18.80 31.59
C PRO A 222 -2.69 18.69 33.11
N ALA A 223 -2.54 17.50 33.68
CA ALA A 223 -2.74 17.25 35.11
C ALA A 223 -1.52 17.68 35.98
N ASP A 224 -0.31 17.50 35.48
CA ASP A 224 0.93 17.72 36.24
C ASP A 224 1.98 18.58 35.50
N GLY A 225 1.73 18.95 34.25
CA GLY A 225 2.64 19.72 33.41
C GLY A 225 3.88 18.96 32.94
N GLN A 226 3.98 17.66 33.18
CA GLN A 226 5.14 16.85 32.83
C GLN A 226 5.06 16.34 31.39
N VAL A 227 6.22 16.11 30.78
CA VAL A 227 6.31 15.43 29.49
C VAL A 227 5.96 13.96 29.69
N PRO A 228 4.96 13.41 28.98
CA PRO A 228 4.65 11.99 29.05
C PRO A 228 5.86 11.21 28.56
N PRO A 229 6.13 10.03 29.14
CA PRO A 229 7.37 9.33 28.86
C PRO A 229 7.32 8.57 27.51
N VAL A 230 6.17 8.59 26.82
CA VAL A 230 5.95 8.11 25.45
C VAL A 230 5.08 9.15 24.71
N PRO A 231 5.36 9.50 23.43
CA PRO A 231 6.52 9.05 22.65
C PRO A 231 7.83 9.62 23.19
N ARG A 232 8.93 8.88 23.02
CA ARG A 232 10.27 9.37 23.38
C ARG A 232 10.86 10.19 22.23
N PHE A 233 11.58 11.24 22.59
CA PHE A 233 12.24 12.12 21.65
C PHE A 233 13.76 11.92 21.64
N LEU A 234 14.42 12.33 20.55
CA LEU A 234 15.87 12.57 20.55
C LEU A 234 16.21 13.79 21.45
N PRO A 235 17.49 14.04 21.75
CA PRO A 235 17.91 15.21 22.55
C PRO A 235 17.47 16.57 21.99
N ASP A 236 17.05 16.63 20.73
CA ASP A 236 16.46 17.82 20.11
C ASP A 236 15.04 18.16 20.62
N GLY A 237 14.40 17.25 21.36
CA GLY A 237 13.06 17.41 21.92
C GLY A 237 11.93 17.44 20.89
N ARG A 238 12.17 17.04 19.63
CA ARG A 238 11.21 17.16 18.52
C ARG A 238 11.12 15.92 17.64
N THR A 239 12.23 15.21 17.47
CA THR A 239 12.31 14.00 16.65
C THR A 239 11.90 12.77 17.44
N GLN A 240 10.85 12.09 17.00
CA GLN A 240 10.25 10.95 17.69
C GLN A 240 11.00 9.66 17.37
N ARG A 241 11.45 8.95 18.41
CA ARG A 241 12.05 7.62 18.28
C ARG A 241 10.99 6.58 17.91
N GLY A 242 11.41 5.52 17.23
CA GLY A 242 10.52 4.40 16.90
C GLY A 242 9.44 4.72 15.87
N THR A 243 9.74 5.64 14.94
CA THR A 243 8.84 6.01 13.85
C THR A 243 9.38 5.67 12.45
N GLY A 244 10.66 5.35 12.32
CA GLY A 244 11.25 4.99 11.03
C GLY A 244 11.07 3.50 10.68
N PHE A 245 10.95 3.22 9.38
CA PHE A 245 10.85 1.87 8.81
C PHE A 245 11.21 1.90 7.31
N ASP A 246 11.50 0.73 6.74
CA ASP A 246 11.67 0.53 5.29
C ASP A 246 10.51 -0.32 4.77
N GLU A 247 10.05 -0.09 3.54
CA GLU A 247 8.99 -0.89 2.91
C GLU A 247 9.36 -1.26 1.48
N TRP A 248 9.00 -2.48 1.11
CA TRP A 248 9.04 -2.99 -0.26
C TRP A 248 7.66 -3.49 -0.67
N THR A 249 7.22 -3.11 -1.87
CA THR A 249 5.97 -3.60 -2.46
C THR A 249 6.24 -4.15 -3.84
N ALA A 250 5.51 -5.20 -4.22
CA ALA A 250 5.47 -5.68 -5.59
C ALA A 250 4.10 -6.24 -5.90
N ASP A 251 3.61 -6.01 -7.10
CA ASP A 251 2.36 -6.60 -7.56
C ASP A 251 2.38 -6.84 -9.06
N VAL A 252 1.61 -7.85 -9.46
CA VAL A 252 1.34 -8.15 -10.85
C VAL A 252 -0.11 -8.62 -10.97
N ARG A 253 -0.81 -8.14 -11.99
CA ARG A 253 -2.17 -8.54 -12.35
C ARG A 253 -2.26 -8.73 -13.85
N ALA A 254 -2.61 -9.92 -14.28
CA ALA A 254 -2.87 -10.28 -15.67
C ALA A 254 -4.34 -10.63 -15.85
N VAL A 255 -4.95 -10.09 -16.90
CA VAL A 255 -6.35 -10.32 -17.27
C VAL A 255 -6.41 -10.87 -18.69
N LEU A 256 -7.06 -12.02 -18.85
CA LEU A 256 -7.36 -12.67 -20.12
C LEU A 256 -8.88 -12.64 -20.34
N ARG A 257 -9.31 -12.09 -21.47
CA ARG A 257 -10.70 -12.11 -21.95
C ARG A 257 -10.77 -12.92 -23.26
N PRO A 258 -10.99 -14.24 -23.18
CA PRO A 258 -11.08 -15.08 -24.37
C PRO A 258 -12.37 -14.84 -25.17
N ALA A 259 -13.42 -14.34 -24.52
CA ALA A 259 -14.69 -13.97 -25.11
C ALA A 259 -15.21 -12.66 -24.48
N PRO A 260 -16.14 -11.93 -25.13
CA PRO A 260 -16.67 -10.65 -24.61
C PRO A 260 -17.37 -10.74 -23.26
N ASP A 261 -17.80 -11.93 -22.86
CA ASP A 261 -18.54 -12.24 -21.63
C ASP A 261 -17.71 -13.00 -20.59
N GLN A 262 -16.44 -13.33 -20.88
CA GLN A 262 -15.58 -14.14 -20.02
C GLN A 262 -14.32 -13.37 -19.62
N SER A 263 -13.96 -13.41 -18.34
CA SER A 263 -12.68 -12.92 -17.85
C SER A 263 -11.99 -13.92 -16.93
N PHE A 264 -10.68 -14.05 -17.10
CA PHE A 264 -9.78 -14.79 -16.23
C PHE A 264 -8.71 -13.84 -15.72
N THR A 265 -8.56 -13.77 -14.41
CA THR A 265 -7.62 -12.86 -13.76
C THR A 265 -6.69 -13.67 -12.87
N ILE A 266 -5.39 -13.40 -12.99
CA ILE A 266 -4.36 -13.89 -12.08
C ILE A 266 -3.65 -12.66 -11.52
N ALA A 267 -3.59 -12.54 -10.20
CA ALA A 267 -2.88 -11.47 -9.54
C ALA A 267 -2.03 -12.00 -8.39
N SER A 268 -0.93 -11.30 -8.10
CA SER A 268 -0.09 -11.57 -6.95
C SER A 268 0.34 -10.25 -6.33
N TYR A 269 0.32 -10.19 -5.02
CA TYR A 269 0.68 -9.02 -4.23
C TYR A 269 1.71 -9.41 -3.18
N LEU A 270 2.72 -8.57 -3.03
CA LEU A 270 3.77 -8.68 -2.04
C LEU A 270 3.92 -7.34 -1.34
N TYR A 271 3.95 -7.40 -0.01
CA TYR A 271 4.26 -6.28 0.85
C TYR A 271 5.22 -6.77 1.92
N ARG A 272 6.29 -6.03 2.17
CA ARG A 272 7.24 -6.28 3.26
C ARG A 272 7.56 -4.99 3.97
N GLU A 273 7.47 -5.01 5.29
CA GLU A 273 7.95 -3.93 6.15
C GLU A 273 9.18 -4.39 6.92
N LEU A 274 10.27 -3.64 6.82
CA LEU A 274 11.55 -3.95 7.43
C LEU A 274 11.93 -2.86 8.42
N ASN A 275 12.71 -3.23 9.43
CA ASN A 275 13.18 -2.32 10.46
C ASN A 275 12.04 -1.59 11.20
N ALA A 276 10.87 -2.21 11.27
CA ALA A 276 9.69 -1.66 11.91
C ALA A 276 9.83 -1.74 13.46
N PRO A 277 9.58 -0.64 14.19
CA PRO A 277 9.73 -0.60 15.65
C PRO A 277 8.67 -1.44 16.38
N ARG A 278 9.09 -2.20 17.40
CA ARG A 278 8.16 -2.96 18.25
C ARG A 278 7.68 -2.14 19.42
N THR A 279 6.53 -1.49 19.27
CA THR A 279 5.92 -0.71 20.35
C THR A 279 5.42 -1.58 21.51
N ASP A 280 5.08 -2.85 21.25
CA ASP A 280 4.67 -3.84 22.24
C ASP A 280 5.83 -4.42 23.06
N GLN A 281 7.05 -4.33 22.53
CA GLN A 281 8.28 -4.79 23.19
C GLN A 281 9.23 -3.67 23.54
N CYS A 282 8.78 -2.42 23.44
CA CYS A 282 9.47 -1.34 24.10
C CYS A 282 9.28 -1.57 25.60
N PRO A 283 10.38 -1.68 26.36
CA PRO A 283 10.30 -1.80 27.80
C PRO A 283 9.59 -0.58 28.39
N PRO A 284 9.17 -0.63 29.67
CA PRO A 284 8.45 0.48 30.30
C PRO A 284 9.18 1.81 30.08
N PRO A 285 8.48 2.95 30.16
CA PRO A 285 9.04 4.24 29.80
C PRO A 285 10.28 4.70 30.61
N SER A 286 10.70 3.92 31.61
CA SER A 286 11.91 4.07 32.42
C SER A 286 13.14 3.29 31.93
N ALA A 287 13.01 2.42 30.94
CA ALA A 287 14.09 1.54 30.50
C ALA A 287 15.08 2.20 29.52
N ARG A 288 16.25 1.57 29.35
CA ARG A 288 17.37 2.12 28.56
C ARG A 288 17.08 2.11 27.05
N ASP A 289 17.74 3.03 26.33
CA ASP A 289 17.46 3.36 24.92
C ASP A 289 17.74 2.20 23.93
N ASP A 290 18.55 1.22 24.33
CA ASP A 290 18.98 0.06 23.54
C ASP A 290 18.04 -1.15 23.66
N GLU A 291 16.96 -1.04 24.43
CA GLU A 291 16.09 -2.17 24.76
C GLU A 291 14.83 -2.29 23.88
N CYS A 292 14.47 -1.27 23.07
CA CYS A 292 13.37 -1.42 22.11
C CYS A 292 13.81 -2.33 20.96
N LEU A 293 13.21 -3.51 20.86
CA LEU A 293 13.47 -4.45 19.77
C LEU A 293 12.87 -3.94 18.45
N VAL A 294 13.50 -4.31 17.34
CA VAL A 294 13.06 -3.97 15.98
C VAL A 294 12.72 -5.28 15.25
N TYR A 295 11.63 -5.29 14.49
CA TYR A 295 11.39 -6.39 13.55
C TYR A 295 12.38 -6.28 12.39
N LEU A 296 13.17 -7.32 12.17
CA LEU A 296 13.94 -7.42 10.92
C LEU A 296 12.99 -7.49 9.71
N GLU A 297 11.86 -8.17 9.89
CA GLU A 297 10.77 -8.27 8.92
C GLU A 297 9.43 -8.34 9.67
N GLN A 298 8.48 -7.50 9.27
CA GLN A 298 7.12 -7.42 9.77
C GLN A 298 6.18 -7.47 8.56
N PHE A 299 5.60 -8.66 8.35
CA PHE A 299 4.82 -9.07 7.16
C PHE A 299 5.69 -9.45 5.95
#